data_AF-A0A955BRM5-F1
#
_entry.id   AF-A0A955BRM5-F1
#
_cell.length_a   1.000
_cell.length_b   1.000
_cell.length_c   1.000
_cell.angle_alpha   90.00
_cell.angle_beta   90.00
_cell.angle_gamma   90.00
#
_symmetry.space_group_name_H-M   'P 1'
#
loop_
_entity.id
_entity.type
_entity.pdbx_description
1 polymer ?
#
loop_
_entity_poly.entity_id
_entity_poly.type
_entity_poly.pdbx_seq_one_letter_code
_entity_poly.pdbx_strand_id
1 'polypeptide(L)'
;MVLIVGTIWIVAGAAGALPAVFSVMMIDAPGATERPATLALVAAVASFPCVCFFSATRAFRHRRVDELSRACFFLLLPVINLAVAGAAAAWIQQFQGGKFNG
;
A
#
# COMPACT_ATOMS: atom_id res chain seq x y z
N MET A 1 -5.33 5.15 21.34
CA MET A 1 -4.83 4.16 20.37
C MET A 1 -5.13 4.56 18.92
N VAL A 2 -6.39 4.72 18.51
CA VAL A 2 -6.77 5.11 17.12
C VAL A 2 -6.06 6.36 16.61
N LEU A 3 -5.93 7.40 17.45
CA LEU A 3 -5.21 8.64 17.09
C LEU A 3 -3.74 8.38 16.77
N ILE A 4 -3.05 7.59 17.60
CA ILE A 4 -1.61 7.30 17.44
C ILE A 4 -1.39 6.51 16.14
N VAL A 5 -2.16 5.44 15.94
CA VAL A 5 -2.05 4.59 14.74
C VAL A 5 -2.43 5.37 13.48
N GLY A 6 -3.48 6.21 13.54
CA GLY A 6 -3.85 7.09 12.44
C GLY A 6 -2.75 8.09 12.07
N THR A 7 -2.08 8.69 13.06
CA THR A 7 -0.93 9.59 12.81
C THR A 7 0.24 8.84 12.20
N ILE A 8 0.54 7.61 12.66
CA ILE A 8 1.58 6.76 12.06
C ILE A 8 1.27 6.52 10.59
N TRP A 9 0.03 6.22 10.23
CA TRP A 9 -0.36 6.03 8.83
C TRP A 9 -0.25 7.30 8.00
N ILE A 10 -0.56 8.47 8.57
CA ILE A 10 -0.34 9.75 7.87
C ILE A 10 1.13 9.95 7.53
N VAL A 11 2.04 9.70 8.49
CA VAL A 11 3.48 9.82 8.28
C VAL A 11 3.98 8.79 7.27
N ALA A 12 3.50 7.54 7.37
CA ALA A 12 3.84 6.48 6.43
C ALA A 12 3.35 6.80 5.01
N GLY A 13 2.15 7.36 4.87
CA GLY A 13 1.61 7.81 3.59
C GLY A 13 2.44 8.93 2.98
N ALA A 14 2.88 9.90 3.78
CA ALA A 14 3.78 10.96 3.34
C ALA A 14 5.14 10.41 2.89
N ALA A 15 5.75 9.49 3.67
CA ALA A 15 6.99 8.83 3.31
C ALA A 15 6.85 7.96 2.04
N GLY A 16 5.70 7.31 1.88
CA GLY A 16 5.36 6.47 0.73
C GLY A 16 5.06 7.23 -0.56
N ALA A 17 4.88 8.56 -0.51
CA ALA A 17 4.61 9.38 -1.68
C ALA A 17 5.76 9.35 -2.69
N LEU A 18 7.01 9.36 -2.21
CA LEU A 18 8.19 9.25 -3.07
C LEU A 18 8.22 7.91 -3.83
N PRO A 19 8.16 6.74 -3.16
CA PRO A 19 8.02 5.46 -3.84
C PRO A 19 6.85 5.38 -4.82
N ALA A 20 5.69 5.96 -4.46
CA ALA A 20 4.52 5.98 -5.33
C ALA A 20 4.78 6.69 -6.66
N VAL A 21 5.46 7.84 -6.64
CA VAL A 21 5.82 8.58 -7.87
C VAL A 21 6.80 7.78 -8.74
N PHE A 22 7.77 7.12 -8.12
CA PHE A 22 8.76 6.31 -8.85
C PHE A 22 8.26 4.91 -9.25
N SER A 23 7.11 4.46 -8.74
CA SER A 23 6.55 3.15 -9.08
C SER A 23 6.27 2.97 -10.59
N VAL A 24 6.07 4.08 -11.30
CA VAL A 24 5.90 4.08 -12.76
C VAL A 24 7.16 3.57 -13.48
N MET A 25 8.36 3.74 -12.92
CA MET A 25 9.58 3.20 -13.54
C MET A 25 9.60 1.66 -13.59
N MET A 26 8.76 0.99 -12.78
CA MET A 26 8.64 -0.47 -12.79
C MET A 26 7.90 -0.98 -14.04
N ILE A 27 7.11 -0.12 -14.71
CA ILE A 27 6.40 -0.47 -15.96
C ILE A 27 7.21 -0.14 -17.22
N ASP A 28 8.31 0.61 -17.11
CA ASP A 28 9.21 0.90 -18.24
C ASP A 28 10.03 -0.32 -18.68
N ALA A 29 10.03 -1.39 -17.88
CA ALA A 29 10.66 -2.65 -18.21
C ALA A 29 9.92 -3.38 -19.37
N PRO A 30 10.62 -3.88 -20.41
CA PRO A 30 9.99 -4.66 -21.47
C PRO A 30 9.21 -5.85 -20.92
N GLY A 31 7.94 -6.01 -21.32
CA GLY A 31 7.07 -7.09 -20.85
C GLY A 31 6.54 -6.93 -19.40
N ALA A 32 6.84 -5.84 -18.69
CA ALA A 32 6.37 -5.61 -17.32
C ALA A 32 4.84 -5.53 -17.23
N THR A 33 4.18 -4.98 -18.24
CA THR A 33 2.72 -4.84 -18.32
C THR A 33 1.98 -6.17 -18.55
N GLU A 34 2.67 -7.19 -19.02
CA GLU A 34 2.11 -8.53 -19.24
C GLU A 34 2.19 -9.39 -17.96
N ARG A 35 2.89 -8.91 -16.93
CA ARG A 35 3.14 -9.65 -15.69
C ARG A 35 2.24 -9.16 -14.56
N PRO A 36 1.29 -9.99 -14.08
CA PRO A 36 0.32 -9.57 -13.07
C PRO A 36 0.97 -9.20 -11.73
N ALA A 37 2.08 -9.85 -11.36
CA ALA A 37 2.80 -9.53 -10.13
C ALA A 37 3.42 -8.12 -10.16
N THR A 38 3.97 -7.71 -11.30
CA THR A 38 4.55 -6.36 -11.47
C THR A 38 3.45 -5.31 -11.40
N LEU A 39 2.32 -5.52 -12.10
CA LEU A 39 1.17 -4.63 -12.04
C LEU A 39 0.59 -4.53 -10.63
N ALA A 40 0.47 -5.66 -9.90
CA ALA A 40 -0.01 -5.67 -8.53
C ALA A 40 0.92 -4.90 -7.59
N LEU A 41 2.24 -5.04 -7.74
CA LEU A 41 3.22 -4.30 -6.96
C LEU A 41 3.15 -2.80 -7.24
N VAL A 42 3.11 -2.40 -8.51
CA VAL A 42 2.96 -1.00 -8.93
C VAL A 42 1.68 -0.40 -8.37
N ALA A 43 0.55 -1.09 -8.53
CA ALA A 43 -0.73 -0.63 -8.00
C ALA A 43 -0.68 -0.45 -6.49
N ALA A 44 -0.14 -1.43 -5.75
CA ALA A 44 -0.05 -1.38 -4.30
C ALA A 44 0.87 -0.25 -3.81
N VAL A 45 2.02 -0.02 -4.45
CA VAL A 45 2.94 1.07 -4.10
C VAL A 45 2.34 2.44 -4.45
N ALA A 46 1.74 2.57 -5.63
CA ALA A 46 1.08 3.79 -6.08
C ALA A 46 -0.13 4.16 -5.21
N SER A 47 -0.93 3.18 -4.78
CA SER A 47 -2.11 3.41 -3.94
C SER A 47 -1.78 3.60 -2.46
N PHE A 48 -0.58 3.21 -1.99
CA PHE A 48 -0.24 3.20 -0.57
C PHE A 48 -0.44 4.55 0.13
N PRO A 49 0.02 5.71 -0.39
CA PRO A 49 -0.23 7.01 0.24
C PRO A 49 -1.73 7.29 0.39
N CYS A 50 -2.51 7.05 -0.66
CA CYS A 50 -3.96 7.25 -0.66
C CYS A 50 -4.65 6.36 0.37
N VAL A 51 -4.27 5.08 0.45
CA VAL A 51 -4.81 4.12 1.44
C VAL A 51 -4.49 4.57 2.86
N CYS A 52 -3.27 5.04 3.12
CA CYS A 52 -2.85 5.58 4.41
C CYS A 52 -3.67 6.80 4.85
N PHE A 53 -3.81 7.81 3.98
CA PHE A 53 -4.61 9.00 4.29
C PHE A 53 -6.10 8.68 4.43
N PHE A 54 -6.64 7.82 3.57
CA PHE A 54 -8.04 7.40 3.63
C PHE A 54 -8.33 6.62 4.92
N SER A 55 -7.46 5.67 5.26
CA SER A 55 -7.53 4.89 6.49
C SER A 55 -7.54 5.79 7.72
N ALA A 56 -6.57 6.71 7.81
CA ALA A 56 -6.47 7.64 8.93
C ALA A 56 -7.73 8.51 9.04
N THR A 57 -8.13 9.19 7.95
CA THR A 57 -9.29 10.09 7.95
C THR A 57 -10.60 9.39 8.32
N ARG A 58 -10.82 8.16 7.84
CA ARG A 58 -11.98 7.35 8.22
C ARG A 58 -11.92 6.91 9.67
N ALA A 59 -10.77 6.47 10.15
CA ALA A 59 -10.58 6.10 11.55
C ALA A 59 -10.82 7.29 12.51
N PHE A 60 -10.39 8.50 12.13
CA PHE A 60 -10.70 9.72 12.89
C PHE A 60 -12.19 10.04 12.94
N ARG A 61 -12.94 9.84 11.85
CA ARG A 61 -14.39 10.06 11.79
C ARG A 61 -15.18 9.09 12.67
N HIS A 62 -14.78 7.81 12.68
CA HIS A 62 -15.45 6.73 13.42
C HIS A 62 -14.93 6.54 14.86
N ARG A 63 -14.28 7.55 15.44
CA ARG A 63 -13.66 7.45 16.78
C ARG A 63 -14.65 7.44 17.96
N ARG A 64 -15.96 7.55 17.72
CA ARG A 64 -16.99 7.50 18.78
C ARG A 64 -17.08 6.08 19.33
N VAL A 65 -17.45 5.94 20.61
CA VAL A 65 -17.36 4.66 21.36
C VAL A 65 -18.11 3.51 20.66
N ASP A 66 -19.24 3.77 20.02
CA ASP A 66 -20.03 2.77 19.28
C ASP A 66 -19.46 2.35 17.91
N GLU A 67 -18.43 3.03 17.40
CA GLU A 67 -17.88 2.80 16.06
C GLU A 67 -16.41 2.35 16.08
N LEU A 68 -15.88 1.98 17.24
CA LEU A 68 -14.48 1.59 17.41
C LEU A 68 -14.08 0.42 16.48
N SER A 69 -14.95 -0.58 16.32
CA SER A 69 -14.70 -1.72 15.42
C SER A 69 -14.54 -1.28 13.97
N ARG A 70 -15.31 -0.27 13.52
CA ARG A 70 -15.18 0.30 12.17
C ARG A 70 -13.88 1.07 12.03
N ALA A 71 -13.50 1.86 13.04
CA ALA A 71 -12.22 2.57 13.04
C ALA A 71 -11.04 1.59 12.95
N CYS A 72 -11.06 0.49 13.70
CA CYS A 72 -10.03 -0.56 13.62
C CYS A 72 -9.98 -1.23 12.23
N PHE A 73 -11.14 -1.51 11.62
CA PHE A 73 -11.20 -2.07 10.28
C PHE A 73 -10.51 -1.15 9.25
N PHE A 74 -10.77 0.15 9.29
CA PHE A 74 -10.09 1.09 8.39
C PHE A 74 -8.58 1.14 8.62
N LEU A 75 -8.12 1.02 9.87
CA LEU A 75 -6.69 0.98 10.22
C LEU A 75 -5.96 -0.27 9.72
N LEU A 76 -6.69 -1.33 9.34
CA LEU A 76 -6.11 -2.53 8.71
C LEU A 76 -5.86 -2.36 7.21
N LEU A 77 -6.51 -1.41 6.53
CA LEU A 77 -6.35 -1.22 5.08
C LEU A 77 -4.89 -1.02 4.64
N PRO A 78 -4.08 -0.16 5.31
CA PRO A 78 -2.67 0.00 4.96
C PRO A 78 -1.87 -1.30 5.17
N VAL A 79 -2.22 -2.09 6.18
CA VAL A 79 -1.59 -3.39 6.46
C VAL A 79 -1.89 -4.38 5.35
N ILE A 80 -3.14 -4.45 4.89
CA ILE A 80 -3.53 -5.30 3.75
C ILE A 80 -2.78 -4.87 2.49
N ASN A 81 -2.68 -3.56 2.23
CA ASN A 81 -1.93 -3.04 1.08
C ASN A 81 -0.44 -3.43 1.15
N LEU A 82 0.18 -3.35 2.34
CA LEU A 82 1.56 -3.79 2.55
C LEU A 82 1.73 -5.30 2.36
N ALA A 83 0.76 -6.10 2.81
CA ALA A 83 0.78 -7.54 2.60
C ALA A 83 0.70 -7.90 1.11
N VAL A 84 -0.14 -7.20 0.34
CA VAL A 84 -0.22 -7.37 -1.12
C VAL A 84 1.09 -6.97 -1.79
N ALA A 85 1.67 -5.82 -1.41
CA ALA A 85 2.96 -5.38 -1.94
C ALA A 85 4.08 -6.40 -1.62
N GLY A 86 4.14 -6.90 -0.39
CA GLY A 86 5.10 -7.91 0.04
C GLY A 86 4.94 -9.24 -0.70
N ALA A 87 3.70 -9.70 -0.89
CA ALA A 87 3.41 -10.92 -1.65
C ALA A 87 3.80 -10.79 -3.13
N ALA A 88 3.50 -9.64 -3.74
CA ALA A 88 3.89 -9.36 -5.12
C ALA A 88 5.43 -9.28 -5.28
N ALA A 89 6.11 -8.62 -4.34
CA ALA A 89 7.57 -8.56 -4.33
C ALA A 89 8.21 -9.95 -4.16
N ALA A 90 7.70 -10.77 -3.23
CA ALA A 90 8.18 -12.14 -3.03
C ALA A 90 7.97 -13.00 -4.28
N TRP A 91 6.84 -12.84 -4.98
CA TRP A 91 6.56 -13.52 -6.23
C TRP A 91 7.58 -13.17 -7.32
N ILE A 92 7.86 -11.88 -7.51
CA ILE A 92 8.85 -11.40 -8.48
C ILE A 92 10.24 -11.95 -8.13
N GLN A 93 10.59 -11.98 -6.84
CA GLN A 93 11.86 -12.51 -6.40
C GLN A 93 12.00 -14.02 -6.66
N GLN A 94 10.98 -14.81 -6.36
CA GLN A 94 11.02 -16.27 -6.51
C GLN A 94 10.87 -16.75 -7.95
N PHE A 95 9.97 -16.14 -8.73
CA PHE A 95 9.58 -16.65 -10.04
C PHE A 95 10.12 -15.84 -11.22
N GLN A 96 10.60 -14.61 -10.98
CA GLN A 96 11.12 -13.71 -12.03
C GLN A 96 12.58 -13.31 -11.80
N GLY A 97 13.26 -13.96 -10.85
CA GLY A 97 14.66 -13.68 -10.52
C GLY A 97 14.91 -12.25 -10.03
N GLY A 98 13.89 -11.60 -9.45
CA GLY A 98 13.95 -10.21 -9.00
C GLY A 98 13.87 -9.18 -10.12
N LYS A 99 13.57 -9.59 -11.36
CA LYS A 99 13.48 -8.70 -12.53
C LYS A 99 12.03 -8.40 -12.90
N PHE A 100 11.74 -7.12 -13.16
CA PHE A 100 10.45 -6.70 -13.69
C PHE A 100 10.25 -7.04 -15.16
N ASN A 101 11.35 -7.19 -15.93
CA ASN A 101 11.37 -7.48 -17.37
C ASN A 101 11.66 -8.94 -17.74
N GLY A 102 11.95 -9.80 -16.74
CA GLY A 102 12.59 -11.13 -16.86
C GLY A 102 12.97 -11.62 -18.24
#